data_AF-A0A849UCD6-F1
#
_entry.id   AF-A0A849UCD6-F1
#
_cell.length_a   1.000
_cell.length_b   1.000
_cell.length_c   1.000
_cell.angle_alpha   90.00
_cell.angle_beta   90.00
_cell.angle_gamma   90.00
#
_symmetry.space_group_name_H-M   'P 1'
#
loop_
_entity.id
_entity.type
_entity.pdbx_description
1 polymer ?
#
loop_
_entity_poly.entity_id
_entity_poly.type
_entity_poly.pdbx_seq_one_letter_code
_entity_poly.pdbx_strand_id
1 'polypeptide(L)' 'MTAKIFQNILIGVVVLTIFGAILWLNNSYERMKSDCEKMGGSFYSISFTQNICVEGTIVHELK' A
#
# COMPACT_ATOMS: atom_id res chain seq x y z
N MET A 1 -5.62 17.18 35.59
CA MET A 1 -6.45 17.33 34.36
C MET A 1 -5.65 17.25 33.06
N THR A 2 -4.34 17.53 33.06
CA THR A 2 -3.45 17.55 31.87
C THR A 2 -3.16 16.19 31.23
N ALA A 3 -3.06 15.10 32.01
CA ALA A 3 -2.71 13.78 31.48
C ALA A 3 -3.75 13.18 30.50
N LYS A 4 -5.05 13.40 30.77
CA LYS A 4 -6.14 12.88 29.90
C LYS A 4 -6.17 13.56 28.53
N ILE A 5 -5.85 14.86 28.49
CA ILE A 5 -5.77 15.64 27.25
C ILE A 5 -4.57 15.20 26.42
N PHE A 6 -3.42 14.98 27.07
CA PHE A 6 -2.21 14.48 26.41
C PHE A 6 -2.42 13.10 25.78
N GLN A 7 -3.13 12.19 26.45
CA GLN A 7 -3.48 10.88 25.89
C GLN A 7 -4.37 10.97 24.64
N ASN A 8 -5.38 11.85 24.63
CA ASN A 8 -6.26 12.03 23.48
C ASN A 8 -5.51 12.59 22.25
N ILE A 9 -4.58 13.53 22.45
CA ILE A 9 -3.74 14.06 21.38
C ILE A 9 -2.82 12.97 20.82
N LEU A 10 -2.20 12.17 21.70
CA LEU A 10 -1.32 11.08 21.29
C LEU A 10 -2.06 10.04 20.42
N ILE A 11 -3.28 9.66 20.82
CA ILE A 11 -4.13 8.76 20.02
C ILE A 11 -4.46 9.37 18.66
N GLY A 12 -4.80 10.66 18.61
CA GLY A 12 -5.06 11.36 17.35
C GLY A 12 -3.87 11.33 16.39
N VAL A 13 -2.66 11.54 16.90
CA VAL A 13 -1.42 11.47 16.10
C VAL A 13 -1.18 10.05 15.58
N VAL A 14 -1.37 9.02 16.41
CA VAL A 14 -1.20 7.62 16.00
C VAL A 14 -2.21 7.23 14.90
N VAL A 15 -3.46 7.65 15.02
CA VAL A 15 -4.48 7.35 13.99
C VAL A 15 -4.13 8.05 12.67
N LEU A 16 -3.67 9.30 12.72
CA LEU A 16 -3.25 10.04 11.53
C LEU A 16 -2.04 9.40 10.84
N THR A 17 -1.04 8.93 11.59
CA THR A 17 0.13 8.28 11.00
C THR A 17 -0.20 6.93 10.38
N ILE A 18 -1.07 6.13 11.00
CA ILE A 18 -1.57 4.88 10.43
C ILE A 18 -2.34 5.15 9.12
N PHE A 19 -3.24 6.14 9.13
CA PHE A 19 -4.00 6.50 7.95
C PHE A 19 -3.10 6.97 6.79
N GLY A 20 -2.08 7.78 7.09
CA GLY A 20 -1.07 8.19 6.11
C GLY A 20 -0.29 7.00 5.52
N ALA A 21 0.09 6.03 6.35
CA ALA A 21 0.77 4.83 5.89
C ALA A 21 -0.12 3.98 4.95
N ILE A 22 -1.40 3.80 5.29
CA ILE A 22 -2.37 3.07 4.45
C ILE A 22 -2.53 3.76 3.10
N LEU A 23 -2.69 5.09 3.08
CA LEU A 23 -2.79 5.86 1.83
C LEU A 23 -1.55 5.71 0.96
N TRP A 24 -0.36 5.74 1.56
CA TRP A 24 0.91 5.58 0.84
C TRP A 24 1.03 4.18 0.22
N LEU A 25 0.71 3.14 0.99
CA LEU A 25 0.68 1.75 0.52
C LEU A 25 -0.30 1.56 -0.64
N ASN A 26 -1.51 2.11 -0.52
CA ASN A 26 -2.52 2.01 -1.57
C ASN A 26 -2.08 2.70 -2.87
N ASN A 27 -1.46 3.88 -2.77
CA ASN A 27 -0.96 4.59 -3.94
C ASN A 27 0.21 3.85 -4.61
N SER A 28 1.09 3.22 -3.83
CA SER A 28 2.18 2.39 -4.36
C SER A 28 1.64 1.17 -5.11
N TYR A 29 0.63 0.51 -4.53
CA TYR A 29 -0.01 -0.66 -5.13
C TYR A 29 -0.70 -0.31 -6.47
N GLU A 30 -1.49 0.76 -6.49
CA GLU A 30 -2.15 1.24 -7.73
C GLU A 30 -1.12 1.58 -8.82
N ARG A 31 0.02 2.16 -8.44
CA ARG A 31 1.10 2.46 -9.38
C ARG A 31 1.71 1.18 -9.97
N MET A 32 2.03 0.20 -9.14
CA MET A 32 2.54 -1.10 -9.60
C MET A 32 1.57 -1.82 -10.53
N LYS A 33 0.27 -1.80 -10.19
CA LYS A 33 -0.79 -2.35 -11.02
C LYS A 33 -0.86 -1.63 -12.37
N SER A 34 -0.89 -0.30 -12.36
CA SER A 34 -0.94 0.51 -13.58
C SER A 34 0.26 0.27 -14.48
N ASP A 35 1.46 0.12 -13.91
CA ASP A 35 2.67 -0.14 -14.68
C ASP A 35 2.65 -1.54 -15.31
N CYS A 36 2.14 -2.55 -14.60
CA CYS A 36 1.92 -3.89 -15.16
C CYS A 36 0.90 -3.87 -16.32
N GLU A 37 -0.23 -3.17 -16.14
CA GLU A 37 -1.26 -3.03 -17.19
C GLU A 37 -0.73 -2.30 -18.43
N LYS A 38 0.13 -1.28 -18.26
CA LYS A 38 0.79 -0.57 -19.38
C LYS A 38 1.75 -1.46 -20.16
N MET A 39 2.38 -2.44 -19.51
CA MET A 39 3.20 -3.46 -20.18
C MET A 39 2.35 -4.47 -20.96
N GLY A 40 1.01 -4.41 -20.85
CA GLY A 40 0.12 -5.43 -21.40
C GLY A 40 0.02 -6.68 -20.54
N GLY A 41 0.52 -6.61 -19.30
CA GLY A 41 0.46 -7.70 -18.33
C GLY A 41 -0.80 -7.66 -17.46
N SER A 42 -1.12 -8.81 -16.86
CA SER A 42 -2.15 -8.94 -15.83
C SER A 42 -1.52 -8.93 -14.45
N PHE A 43 -1.96 -8.01 -13.59
CA PHE A 43 -1.46 -7.87 -12.24
C PHE A 43 -2.20 -8.84 -11.28
N TYR A 44 -1.45 -9.57 -10.46
CA TYR A 44 -1.98 -10.43 -9.41
C TYR A 44 -1.30 -10.13 -8.07
N SER A 45 -2.10 -9.91 -7.03
CA SER A 45 -1.60 -9.80 -5.65
C SER A 45 -1.73 -11.15 -4.96
N ILE A 46 -0.60 -11.76 -4.58
CA ILE A 46 -0.56 -13.03 -3.85
C ILE A 46 -0.61 -12.75 -2.34
N SER A 47 0.09 -11.70 -1.90
CA SER A 47 0.05 -11.22 -0.53
C SER A 47 0.33 -9.72 -0.47
N PHE A 48 0.19 -9.12 0.71
CA PHE A 48 0.47 -7.69 0.92
C PHE A 48 1.90 -7.30 0.51
N THR A 49 2.84 -8.24 0.51
CA THR A 49 4.25 -8.03 0.17
C THR A 49 4.68 -8.77 -1.09
N GLN A 50 3.81 -9.56 -1.72
CA GLN A 50 4.13 -10.31 -2.93
C GLN A 50 3.07 -10.01 -3.99
N ASN A 51 3.48 -9.21 -4.95
CA ASN A 51 2.70 -8.89 -6.13
C ASN A 51 3.44 -9.44 -7.35
N ILE A 52 2.71 -9.95 -8.32
CA ILE A 52 3.27 -10.44 -9.58
C ILE A 52 2.58 -9.74 -10.75
N CYS A 53 3.33 -9.55 -11.83
CA CYS A 53 2.82 -9.12 -13.12
C CYS A 53 3.05 -10.22 -14.14
N VAL A 54 2.00 -10.65 -14.83
CA VAL A 54 2.07 -11.72 -15.83
C VAL A 54 1.89 -11.12 -17.22
N GLU A 55 2.97 -11.08 -18.01
CA GLU A 55 2.96 -10.60 -19.40
C GLU A 55 3.03 -11.80 -20.35
N GLY A 56 1.88 -12.20 -20.92
CA GLY A 56 1.79 -13.38 -21.76
C GLY A 56 2.19 -14.66 -21.02
N THR A 57 3.37 -15.23 -21.33
CA THR A 57 3.93 -16.42 -20.66
C THR A 57 5.00 -16.10 -19.61
N ILE A 58 5.36 -14.82 -19.42
CA ILE A 58 6.43 -14.39 -18.51
C ILE A 58 5.83 -13.86 -17.20
N VAL A 59 6.37 -14.27 -16.07
CA VAL A 59 5.95 -13.82 -14.73
C VAL A 59 7.05 -12.95 -14.12
N HIS A 60 6.72 -11.70 -13.79
CA HIS A 60 7.58 -10.74 -13.11
C HIS A 60 7.16 -10.60 -11.65
N GLU A 61 8.07 -10.79 -10.71
CA GLU A 61 7.84 -10.41 -9.31
C GLU A 61 7.96 -8.89 -9.14
N LEU A 62 6.93 -8.28 -8.58
CA LEU A 62 6.86 -6.87 -8.23
C LEU A 62 7.09 -6.73 -6.71
N LYS A 63 8.30 -6.31 -6.33
CA LYS A 63 8.72 -6.01 -4.95
C LYS A 63 8.56 -4.54 -4.60
#